data_AF-A7RTM5-F1
#
_entry.id   AF-A7RTM5-F1
#
_cell.length_a   1.000
_cell.length_b   1.000
_cell.length_c   1.000
_cell.angle_alpha   90.00
_cell.angle_beta   90.00
_cell.angle_gamma   90.00
#
_symmetry.space_group_name_H-M   'P 1'
#
loop_
_entity.id
_entity.type
_entity.pdbx_description
1 polymer ?
#
loop_
_entity_poly.entity_id
_entity_poly.type
_entity_poly.pdbx_seq_one_letter_code
_entity_poly.pdbx_strand_id
1 'polypeptide(L)'
;MAAARRRTDQSDGSLDIDALSPEQLAENLRRWAVEEMRFRPQGRYVNAPLPTADDFKTTRHKLLHKQSSNTSSKGDRSTREKLEAEHTQVNREMVELRSKIMNMHKEIKQLEVDILRTEQAYSDIFEEISSLNQKSALLSAYSQQCRNIGAAYQELTNQIQGRVDVYQDIQRFQVLIGVFITSTRKASQEPTYYEVQHHIDQPIVSNLLSGTSGRSTPLGLESACTRAVRETCDAIKAYLKQVYEEEFYDDIEQSKPIKDPKSKDQLWTEVEMILAQHPPWKILSSLIVTSQDTANELRDLTSRINLKRDAEELKFLYEKGGKLTDKSTPPTLFQSVHQLIEEEQALHFQRFLAAEKAMNEAWKGRSKLKSLNHEMENRLSSRYRGMPGSNDLARALYQCELEVAASQASLEYLHRAASRLTQALRERKSALETVRSKHRQIQDFEKLAQSKQSVIQALVKQNSIAQEKLEQLKLEKNGATKFSPYSVIILCKVSPLTKTPPIIFSDQRVPVDELSIYRLDRVRDRPGGAGVSALLDKLAFPLYKAPEELLPKAIEVTQDIEDTAALVQRKQRDLNEVGGATADRAVNHLNSLRNEVTHQDRVALDQLLPRVNESLAKATRALSDCINTKDSANSW
;
A
#
# COMPACT_ATOMS: atom_id res chain seq x y z
N MET A 1 17.51 6.72 -39.93
CA MET A 1 16.57 7.38 -40.88
C MET A 1 16.33 8.83 -40.48
N ALA A 2 17.26 9.74 -40.80
CA ALA A 2 17.09 11.18 -40.53
C ALA A 2 17.75 12.07 -41.61
N ALA A 3 17.81 11.60 -42.86
CA ALA A 3 18.47 12.31 -43.96
C ALA A 3 17.66 12.40 -45.27
N ALA A 4 16.34 12.14 -45.24
CA ALA A 4 15.52 12.04 -46.46
C ALA A 4 14.30 12.99 -46.49
N ARG A 5 14.44 14.24 -46.02
CA ARG A 5 13.36 15.26 -46.10
C ARG A 5 13.82 16.67 -46.52
N ARG A 6 14.90 16.81 -47.30
CA ARG A 6 15.38 18.13 -47.78
C ARG A 6 15.73 18.20 -49.28
N ARG A 7 14.99 17.52 -50.16
CA ARG A 7 15.19 17.64 -51.62
C ARG A 7 13.87 17.55 -52.41
N THR A 8 12.93 18.42 -52.09
CA THR A 8 11.72 18.64 -52.90
C THR A 8 11.36 20.11 -52.86
N ASP A 9 12.28 20.96 -53.29
CA ASP A 9 12.03 22.39 -53.58
C ASP A 9 13.16 22.86 -54.51
N GLN A 10 13.06 22.52 -55.81
CA GLN A 10 13.71 23.20 -56.94
C GLN A 10 13.48 22.39 -58.23
N SER A 11 12.38 22.67 -58.94
CA SER A 11 12.30 22.62 -60.42
C SER A 11 10.86 22.84 -60.89
N ASP A 12 10.35 24.08 -60.77
CA ASP A 12 9.24 24.53 -61.60
C ASP A 12 9.81 25.32 -62.77
N GLY A 13 10.05 24.60 -63.87
CA GLY A 13 10.42 25.15 -65.16
C GLY A 13 9.42 24.65 -66.20
N SER A 14 8.33 25.38 -66.39
CA SER A 14 7.37 25.16 -67.46
C SER A 14 8.07 25.29 -68.81
N LEU A 15 8.26 24.17 -69.53
CA LEU A 15 8.76 24.14 -70.90
C LEU A 15 7.56 24.20 -71.85
N ASP A 16 7.52 25.26 -72.65
CA ASP A 16 6.50 25.55 -73.66
C ASP A 16 6.60 24.52 -74.82
N ILE A 17 5.65 23.58 -74.90
CA ILE A 17 5.71 22.39 -75.76
C ILE A 17 5.48 22.71 -77.24
N ASP A 18 4.87 23.86 -77.55
CA ASP A 18 4.43 24.20 -78.91
C ASP A 18 5.51 24.87 -79.79
N ALA A 19 6.70 25.14 -79.25
CA ALA A 19 7.82 25.74 -80.00
C ALA A 19 8.92 24.74 -80.41
N LEU A 20 8.78 23.45 -80.08
CA LEU A 20 9.82 22.44 -80.32
C LEU A 20 9.60 21.71 -81.65
N SER A 21 10.67 21.59 -82.46
CA SER A 21 10.66 20.79 -83.69
C SER A 21 10.22 19.35 -83.39
N PRO A 22 9.47 18.68 -84.29
CA PRO A 22 9.00 17.29 -84.08
C PRO A 22 10.12 16.31 -83.73
N GLU A 23 11.34 16.58 -84.18
CA GLU A 23 12.53 15.80 -83.87
C GLU A 23 13.02 16.03 -82.44
N GLN A 24 12.97 17.27 -81.95
CA GLN A 24 13.36 17.63 -80.60
C GLN A 24 12.35 17.09 -79.57
N LEU A 25 11.06 17.10 -79.90
CA LEU A 25 10.03 16.54 -79.03
C LEU A 25 10.15 15.01 -78.90
N ALA A 26 10.40 14.30 -80.00
CA ALA A 26 10.59 12.86 -79.97
C ALA A 26 11.82 12.46 -79.15
N GLU A 27 12.92 13.21 -79.27
CA GLU A 27 14.14 12.97 -78.49
C GLU A 27 13.97 13.31 -77.01
N ASN A 28 13.25 14.39 -76.69
CA ASN A 28 12.93 14.74 -75.30
C ASN A 28 12.00 13.71 -74.65
N LEU A 29 11.02 13.17 -75.38
CA LEU A 29 10.15 12.10 -74.89
C LEU A 29 10.91 10.79 -74.68
N ARG A 30 11.86 10.46 -75.56
CA ARG A 30 12.76 9.32 -75.36
C ARG A 30 13.61 9.50 -74.11
N ARG A 31 14.20 10.68 -73.93
CA ARG A 31 15.03 11.01 -72.76
C ARG A 31 14.22 10.93 -71.46
N TRP A 32 13.04 11.52 -71.44
CA TRP A 32 12.12 11.43 -70.30
C TRP A 32 11.75 9.98 -69.97
N ALA A 33 11.39 9.18 -70.97
CA ALA A 33 11.00 7.79 -70.76
C ALA A 33 12.15 6.93 -70.21
N VAL A 34 13.37 7.08 -70.75
CA VAL A 34 14.51 6.21 -70.40
C VAL A 34 15.27 6.70 -69.17
N GLU A 35 15.51 8.00 -69.04
CA GLU A 35 16.38 8.54 -67.98
C GLU A 35 15.59 8.92 -66.74
N GLU A 36 14.46 9.62 -66.91
CA GLU A 36 13.68 10.15 -65.80
C GLU A 36 12.72 9.09 -65.25
N MET A 37 11.96 8.43 -66.13
CA MET A 37 11.00 7.38 -65.75
C MET A 37 11.63 5.99 -65.68
N ARG A 38 12.93 5.85 -66.02
CA ARG A 38 13.70 4.60 -65.99
C ARG A 38 12.98 3.43 -66.66
N PHE A 39 12.28 3.70 -67.76
CA PHE A 39 11.48 2.71 -68.44
C PHE A 39 12.36 1.55 -68.92
N ARG A 40 12.01 0.33 -68.50
CA ARG A 40 12.61 -0.91 -69.01
C ARG A 40 11.49 -1.81 -69.52
N PRO A 41 11.64 -2.46 -70.68
CA PRO A 41 10.66 -3.42 -71.16
C PRO A 41 10.47 -4.55 -70.13
N GLN A 42 9.22 -4.80 -69.72
CA GLN A 42 8.88 -5.87 -68.77
C GLN A 42 7.91 -6.87 -69.39
N GLY A 43 7.90 -8.11 -68.89
CA GLY A 43 7.05 -9.20 -69.40
C GLY A 43 7.55 -9.84 -70.71
N ARG A 44 6.65 -10.14 -71.65
CA ARG A 44 6.98 -10.84 -72.92
C ARG A 44 7.94 -10.06 -73.84
N TYR A 45 8.25 -8.81 -73.54
CA TYR A 45 9.12 -7.93 -74.33
C TYR A 45 10.44 -7.57 -73.62
N VAL A 46 10.85 -8.31 -72.58
CA VAL A 46 12.07 -8.04 -71.78
C VAL A 46 13.35 -7.95 -72.62
N ASN A 47 13.41 -8.59 -73.79
CA ASN A 47 14.56 -8.55 -74.70
C ASN A 47 14.34 -7.64 -75.92
N ALA A 48 13.25 -6.87 -75.98
CA ALA A 48 13.03 -5.94 -77.08
C ALA A 48 13.97 -4.72 -76.94
N PRO A 49 14.53 -4.22 -78.06
CA PRO A 49 15.35 -3.01 -78.02
C PRO A 49 14.52 -1.82 -77.51
N LEU A 50 15.17 -0.91 -76.77
CA LEU A 50 14.53 0.30 -76.26
C LEU A 50 13.97 1.14 -77.43
N PRO A 51 12.75 1.71 -77.31
CA PRO A 51 12.14 2.45 -78.40
C PRO A 51 13.02 3.61 -78.87
N THR A 52 13.25 3.68 -80.18
CA THR A 52 14.04 4.72 -80.84
C THR A 52 13.20 5.98 -81.04
N ALA A 53 13.84 7.14 -81.25
CA ALA A 53 13.12 8.39 -81.48
C ALA A 53 12.13 8.29 -82.68
N ASP A 54 12.46 7.49 -83.69
CA ASP A 54 11.59 7.26 -84.86
C ASP A 54 10.37 6.36 -84.55
N ASP A 55 10.44 5.51 -83.53
CA ASP A 55 9.28 4.71 -83.08
C ASP A 55 8.20 5.62 -82.46
N PHE A 56 8.63 6.66 -81.73
CA PHE A 56 7.73 7.67 -81.19
C PHE A 56 7.12 8.56 -82.29
N LYS A 57 7.87 8.90 -83.35
CA LYS A 57 7.33 9.59 -84.53
C LYS A 57 6.27 8.76 -85.24
N THR A 58 6.53 7.47 -85.43
CA THR A 58 5.62 6.53 -86.09
C THR A 58 4.33 6.34 -85.29
N THR A 59 4.44 6.31 -83.96
CA THR A 59 3.29 6.17 -83.05
C THR A 59 2.40 7.42 -83.08
N ARG A 60 2.99 8.63 -83.16
CA ARG A 60 2.24 9.87 -83.38
C ARG A 60 1.50 9.87 -84.72
N HIS A 61 2.14 9.45 -85.81
CA HIS A 61 1.48 9.34 -87.12
C HIS A 61 0.31 8.36 -87.10
N LYS A 62 0.45 7.21 -86.43
CA LYS A 62 -0.64 6.24 -86.24
C LYS A 62 -1.80 6.78 -85.40
N LEU A 63 -1.51 7.57 -84.37
CA LEU A 63 -2.53 8.24 -83.55
C LEU A 63 -3.30 9.30 -84.34
N LEU A 64 -2.62 10.10 -85.16
CA LEU A 64 -3.25 11.08 -86.04
C LEU A 64 -4.12 10.39 -87.11
N HIS A 65 -3.65 9.29 -87.70
CA HIS A 65 -4.43 8.51 -88.67
C HIS A 65 -5.66 7.83 -88.05
N LYS A 66 -5.57 7.42 -86.77
CA LYS A 66 -6.68 6.81 -86.01
C LYS A 66 -7.72 7.84 -85.57
N GLN A 67 -7.34 9.12 -85.43
CA GLN A 67 -8.31 10.20 -85.21
C GLN A 67 -9.08 10.56 -86.49
N SER A 68 -8.47 10.41 -87.68
CA SER A 68 -9.15 10.67 -88.96
C SER A 68 -10.05 9.54 -89.49
N SER A 69 -9.99 8.31 -88.95
CA SER A 69 -10.77 7.17 -89.47
C SER A 69 -12.09 6.88 -88.74
N ASN A 70 -12.52 7.73 -87.80
CA ASN A 70 -13.71 7.47 -86.97
C ASN A 70 -15.06 7.89 -87.59
N THR A 71 -15.11 8.19 -88.89
CA THR A 71 -16.35 8.58 -89.60
C THR A 71 -16.76 7.57 -90.67
N SER A 72 -16.85 6.28 -90.35
CA SER A 72 -17.72 5.34 -91.09
C SER A 72 -17.77 3.97 -90.40
N SER A 73 -18.84 3.70 -89.66
CA SER A 73 -19.44 2.36 -89.53
C SER A 73 -20.68 2.44 -88.63
N LYS A 74 -21.87 2.39 -89.24
CA LYS A 74 -23.18 2.36 -88.56
C LYS A 74 -23.66 0.93 -88.24
N GLY A 75 -22.79 -0.08 -88.37
CA GLY A 75 -23.18 -1.49 -88.28
C GLY A 75 -23.16 -2.12 -86.88
N ASP A 76 -22.56 -1.47 -85.87
CA ASP A 76 -22.17 -2.19 -84.64
C ASP A 76 -22.48 -1.39 -83.36
N ARG A 77 -23.54 -0.57 -83.38
CA ARG A 77 -23.91 0.27 -82.23
C ARG A 77 -24.42 -0.54 -81.04
N SER A 78 -25.16 -1.63 -81.29
CA SER A 78 -25.74 -2.47 -80.23
C SER A 78 -24.73 -3.38 -79.54
N THR A 79 -23.79 -3.95 -80.29
CA THR A 79 -22.67 -4.75 -79.76
C THR A 79 -21.67 -3.87 -79.02
N ARG A 80 -21.42 -2.66 -79.54
CA ARG A 80 -20.60 -1.65 -78.87
C ARG A 80 -21.21 -1.20 -77.54
N GLU A 81 -22.52 -0.97 -77.49
CA GLU A 81 -23.21 -0.59 -76.25
C GLU A 81 -23.22 -1.74 -75.22
N LYS A 82 -23.37 -3.00 -75.68
CA LYS A 82 -23.21 -4.19 -74.81
C LYS A 82 -21.78 -4.34 -74.30
N LEU A 83 -20.78 -4.15 -75.15
CA LEU A 83 -19.35 -4.18 -74.77
C LEU A 83 -18.99 -3.04 -73.81
N GLU A 84 -19.55 -1.84 -74.02
CA GLU A 84 -19.39 -0.71 -73.12
C GLU A 84 -20.06 -0.99 -71.75
N ALA A 85 -21.23 -1.61 -71.73
CA ALA A 85 -21.89 -2.04 -70.50
C ALA A 85 -21.07 -3.12 -69.75
N GLU A 86 -20.59 -4.16 -70.44
CA GLU A 86 -19.70 -5.19 -69.87
C GLU A 86 -18.39 -4.58 -69.36
N HIS A 87 -17.80 -3.64 -70.11
CA HIS A 87 -16.59 -2.94 -69.68
C HIS A 87 -16.83 -2.11 -68.43
N THR A 88 -17.97 -1.43 -68.30
CA THR A 88 -18.32 -0.70 -67.06
C THR A 88 -18.55 -1.64 -65.89
N GLN A 89 -19.12 -2.83 -66.12
CA GLN A 89 -19.35 -3.84 -65.09
C GLN A 89 -18.02 -4.43 -64.59
N VAL A 90 -17.14 -4.86 -65.49
CA VAL A 90 -15.80 -5.35 -65.16
C VAL A 90 -14.97 -4.28 -64.44
N ASN A 91 -15.10 -3.00 -64.83
CA ASN A 91 -14.43 -1.91 -64.12
C ASN A 91 -14.95 -1.73 -62.69
N ARG A 92 -16.27 -1.88 -62.44
CA ARG A 92 -16.80 -1.85 -61.07
C ARG A 92 -16.25 -3.00 -60.24
N GLU A 93 -16.23 -4.20 -60.80
CA GLU A 93 -15.67 -5.39 -60.13
C GLU A 93 -14.17 -5.25 -59.88
N MET A 94 -13.41 -4.65 -60.80
CA MET A 94 -12.00 -4.33 -60.60
C MET A 94 -11.79 -3.32 -59.47
N VAL A 95 -12.62 -2.28 -59.38
CA VAL A 95 -12.53 -1.28 -58.31
C VAL A 95 -12.89 -1.91 -56.96
N GLU A 96 -13.89 -2.78 -56.92
CA GLU A 96 -14.27 -3.51 -55.71
C GLU A 96 -13.19 -4.52 -55.27
N LEU A 97 -12.58 -5.24 -56.20
CA LEU A 97 -11.44 -6.12 -55.90
C LEU A 97 -10.23 -5.32 -55.40
N ARG A 98 -9.96 -4.15 -55.99
CA ARG A 98 -8.89 -3.24 -55.53
C ARG A 98 -9.15 -2.74 -54.10
N SER A 99 -10.38 -2.39 -53.76
CA SER A 99 -10.71 -1.95 -52.40
C SER A 99 -10.59 -3.11 -51.39
N LYS A 100 -11.03 -4.32 -51.76
CA LYS A 100 -10.83 -5.54 -50.94
C LYS A 100 -9.35 -5.85 -50.71
N ILE A 101 -8.52 -5.78 -51.77
CA ILE A 101 -7.06 -5.96 -51.65
C ILE A 101 -6.45 -4.90 -50.74
N MET A 102 -6.88 -3.64 -50.84
CA MET A 102 -6.39 -2.56 -49.98
C MET A 102 -6.75 -2.80 -48.51
N ASN A 103 -7.97 -3.27 -48.24
CA ASN A 103 -8.42 -3.63 -46.89
C ASN A 103 -7.63 -4.82 -46.33
N MET A 104 -7.48 -5.91 -47.10
CA MET A 104 -6.65 -7.06 -46.69
C MET A 104 -5.20 -6.63 -46.43
N HIS A 105 -4.64 -5.74 -47.24
CA HIS A 105 -3.28 -5.24 -47.01
C HIS A 105 -3.17 -4.41 -45.72
N LYS A 106 -4.21 -3.65 -45.37
CA LYS A 106 -4.28 -2.93 -44.08
C LYS A 106 -4.40 -3.89 -42.90
N GLU A 107 -5.21 -4.94 -43.02
CA GLU A 107 -5.35 -5.99 -42.01
C GLU A 107 -4.05 -6.77 -41.81
N ILE A 108 -3.35 -7.13 -42.89
CA ILE A 108 -2.04 -7.79 -42.81
C ILE A 108 -1.02 -6.92 -42.06
N LYS A 109 -0.96 -5.62 -42.38
CA LYS A 109 -0.07 -4.69 -41.65
C LYS A 109 -0.44 -4.54 -40.18
N GLN A 110 -1.73 -4.55 -39.86
CA GLN A 110 -2.18 -4.50 -38.47
C GLN A 110 -1.78 -5.77 -37.72
N LEU A 111 -1.98 -6.95 -38.34
CA LEU A 111 -1.56 -8.23 -37.78
C LEU A 111 -0.04 -8.31 -37.58
N GLU A 112 0.76 -7.78 -38.50
CA GLU A 112 2.22 -7.72 -38.37
C GLU A 112 2.64 -6.89 -37.13
N VAL A 113 2.02 -5.72 -36.93
CA VAL A 113 2.27 -4.89 -35.74
C VAL A 113 1.86 -5.60 -34.46
N ASP A 114 0.72 -6.29 -34.48
CA ASP A 114 0.22 -6.99 -33.29
C ASP A 114 1.07 -8.23 -32.98
N ILE A 115 1.58 -8.96 -33.98
CA ILE A 115 2.56 -10.05 -33.79
C ILE A 115 3.83 -9.52 -33.12
N LEU A 116 4.41 -8.44 -33.64
CA LEU A 116 5.63 -7.84 -33.05
C LEU A 116 5.42 -7.38 -31.61
N ARG A 117 4.24 -6.82 -31.30
CA ARG A 117 3.87 -6.48 -29.92
C ARG A 117 3.78 -7.71 -29.03
N THR A 118 3.19 -8.81 -29.52
CA THR A 118 3.12 -10.06 -28.75
C THR A 118 4.49 -10.68 -28.55
N GLU A 119 5.37 -10.67 -29.56
CA GLU A 119 6.75 -11.16 -29.44
C GLU A 119 7.56 -10.36 -28.42
N GLN A 120 7.42 -9.04 -28.42
CA GLN A 120 8.05 -8.19 -27.40
C GLN A 120 7.54 -8.55 -26.00
N ALA A 121 6.22 -8.71 -25.83
CA ALA A 121 5.65 -9.12 -24.55
C ALA A 121 6.14 -10.50 -24.09
N TYR A 122 6.33 -11.46 -25.01
CA TYR A 122 6.94 -12.76 -24.69
C TYR A 122 8.40 -12.62 -24.27
N SER A 123 9.18 -11.75 -24.92
CA SER A 123 10.56 -11.47 -24.53
C SER A 123 10.65 -10.91 -23.11
N ASP A 124 9.79 -9.95 -22.78
CA ASP A 124 9.74 -9.31 -21.46
C ASP A 124 9.38 -10.35 -20.36
N ILE A 125 8.40 -11.21 -20.63
CA ILE A 125 8.02 -12.31 -19.71
C ILE A 125 9.18 -13.32 -19.55
N PHE A 126 9.92 -13.62 -20.61
CA PHE A 126 11.05 -14.54 -20.54
C PHE A 126 12.19 -13.97 -19.68
N GLU A 127 12.48 -12.68 -19.79
CA GLU A 127 13.42 -12.00 -18.90
C GLU A 127 12.96 -12.04 -17.45
N GLU A 128 11.67 -11.84 -17.19
CA GLU A 128 11.09 -11.93 -15.84
C GLU A 128 11.23 -13.34 -15.26
N ILE A 129 10.89 -14.38 -16.04
CA ILE A 129 11.05 -15.79 -15.65
C ILE A 129 12.53 -16.12 -15.36
N SER A 130 13.45 -15.66 -16.21
CA SER A 130 14.89 -15.84 -15.99
C SER A 130 15.33 -15.19 -14.67
N SER A 131 14.85 -13.97 -14.39
CA SER A 131 15.12 -13.27 -13.13
C SER A 131 14.54 -13.99 -11.91
N LEU A 132 13.36 -14.58 -12.03
CA LEU A 132 12.71 -15.36 -10.97
C LEU A 132 13.46 -16.66 -10.71
N ASN A 133 13.91 -17.35 -11.77
CA ASN A 133 14.74 -18.55 -11.66
C ASN A 133 16.08 -18.23 -10.98
N GLN A 134 16.71 -17.10 -11.31
CA GLN A 134 17.94 -16.66 -10.65
C GLN A 134 17.70 -16.38 -9.15
N LYS A 135 16.61 -15.70 -8.80
CA LYS A 135 16.22 -15.45 -7.39
C LYS A 135 15.92 -16.75 -6.65
N SER A 136 15.23 -17.69 -7.29
CA SER A 136 14.91 -19.00 -6.73
C SER A 136 16.18 -19.83 -6.46
N ALA A 137 17.12 -19.85 -7.40
CA ALA A 137 18.41 -20.49 -7.21
C ALA A 137 19.22 -19.87 -6.05
N LEU A 138 19.21 -18.53 -5.94
CA LEU A 138 19.87 -17.83 -4.84
C LEU A 138 19.21 -18.14 -3.49
N LEU A 139 17.88 -18.12 -3.42
CA LEU A 139 17.13 -18.50 -2.21
C LEU A 139 17.38 -19.95 -1.82
N SER A 140 17.47 -20.87 -2.80
CA SER A 140 17.82 -22.26 -2.57
C SER A 140 19.23 -22.39 -1.97
N ALA A 141 20.23 -21.71 -2.55
CA ALA A 141 21.59 -21.70 -2.02
C ALA A 141 21.66 -21.11 -0.60
N TYR A 142 20.96 -20.01 -0.34
CA TYR A 142 20.89 -19.41 0.99
C TYR A 142 20.19 -20.33 1.99
N SER A 143 19.11 -21.01 1.59
CA SER A 143 18.43 -21.99 2.43
C SER A 143 19.36 -23.16 2.79
N GLN A 144 20.19 -23.61 1.84
CA GLN A 144 21.16 -24.66 2.06
C GLN A 144 22.28 -24.17 3.01
N GLN A 145 22.74 -22.94 2.87
CA GLN A 145 23.68 -22.32 3.81
C GLN A 145 23.10 -22.26 5.23
N CYS A 146 21.84 -21.87 5.39
CA CYS A 146 21.17 -21.85 6.69
C CYS A 146 21.09 -23.26 7.31
N ARG A 147 20.81 -24.29 6.51
CA ARG A 147 20.82 -25.69 6.98
C ARG A 147 22.21 -26.12 7.41
N ASN A 148 23.25 -25.79 6.65
CA ASN A 148 24.64 -26.12 6.99
C ASN A 148 25.08 -25.45 8.30
N ILE A 149 24.71 -24.18 8.49
CA ILE A 149 24.96 -23.45 9.75
C ILE A 149 24.20 -24.12 10.91
N GLY A 150 22.94 -24.49 10.70
CA GLY A 150 22.15 -25.23 11.68
C GLY A 150 22.79 -26.56 12.09
N ALA A 151 23.31 -27.32 11.12
CA ALA A 151 24.03 -28.58 11.38
C ALA A 151 25.32 -28.34 12.19
N ALA A 152 26.07 -27.27 11.89
CA ALA A 152 27.26 -26.91 12.66
C ALA A 152 26.93 -26.54 14.12
N TYR A 153 25.83 -25.81 14.35
CA TYR A 153 25.36 -25.51 15.71
C TYR A 153 24.88 -26.76 16.45
N GLN A 154 24.20 -27.69 15.77
CA GLN A 154 23.83 -28.97 16.37
C GLN A 154 25.06 -29.78 16.79
N GLU A 155 26.10 -29.82 15.96
CA GLU A 155 27.34 -30.51 16.30
C GLU A 155 28.04 -29.88 17.53
N LEU A 156 28.12 -28.55 17.59
CA LEU A 156 28.63 -27.85 18.77
C LEU A 156 27.77 -28.12 20.02
N THR A 157 26.45 -28.19 19.86
CA THR A 157 25.53 -28.52 20.95
C THR A 157 25.78 -29.93 21.46
N ASN A 158 25.96 -30.91 20.56
CA ASN A 158 26.29 -32.28 20.91
C ASN A 158 27.64 -32.37 21.64
N GLN A 159 28.65 -31.61 21.19
CA GLN A 159 29.96 -31.56 21.86
C GLN A 159 29.88 -30.95 23.27
N ILE A 160 29.09 -29.89 23.44
CA ILE A 160 28.85 -29.29 24.75
C ILE A 160 28.12 -30.28 25.65
N GLN A 161 27.06 -30.92 25.15
CA GLN A 161 26.30 -31.90 25.90
C GLN A 161 27.17 -33.08 26.34
N GLY A 162 28.00 -33.63 25.44
CA GLY A 162 28.93 -34.70 25.78
C GLY A 162 29.95 -34.29 26.85
N ARG A 163 30.43 -33.03 26.84
CA ARG A 163 31.28 -32.52 27.93
C ARG A 163 30.51 -32.36 29.24
N VAL A 164 29.28 -31.87 29.18
CA VAL A 164 28.40 -31.75 30.37
C VAL A 164 28.16 -33.13 30.99
N ASP A 165 27.89 -34.15 30.19
CA ASP A 165 27.68 -35.52 30.66
C ASP A 165 28.94 -36.06 31.35
N VAL A 166 30.13 -35.82 30.77
CA VAL A 166 31.42 -36.17 31.41
C VAL A 166 31.59 -35.47 32.75
N TYR A 167 31.25 -34.18 32.85
CA TYR A 167 31.32 -33.45 34.13
C TYR A 167 30.30 -33.97 35.15
N GLN A 168 29.09 -34.32 34.72
CA GLN A 168 28.09 -34.94 35.59
C GLN A 168 28.56 -36.31 36.10
N ASP A 169 29.21 -37.11 35.25
CA ASP A 169 29.77 -38.39 35.65
C ASP A 169 30.96 -38.26 36.60
N ILE A 170 31.84 -37.26 36.40
CA ILE A 170 32.91 -36.92 37.35
C ILE A 170 32.31 -36.48 38.69
N GLN A 171 31.25 -35.65 38.69
CA GLN A 171 30.56 -35.26 39.93
C GLN A 171 29.93 -36.46 40.64
N ARG A 172 29.26 -37.36 39.90
CA ARG A 172 28.72 -38.61 40.45
C ARG A 172 29.81 -39.48 41.06
N PHE A 173 30.95 -39.61 40.38
CA PHE A 173 32.11 -40.35 40.87
C PHE A 173 32.72 -39.71 42.12
N GLN A 174 32.78 -38.37 42.19
CA GLN A 174 33.28 -37.65 43.36
C GLN A 174 32.33 -37.76 44.57
N VAL A 175 31.01 -37.78 44.36
CA VAL A 175 30.03 -38.10 45.40
C VAL A 175 30.20 -39.54 45.87
N LEU A 176 30.42 -40.50 44.96
CA LEU A 176 30.65 -41.90 45.31
C LEU A 176 31.94 -42.10 46.12
N ILE A 177 33.03 -41.41 45.75
CA ILE A 177 34.28 -41.36 46.53
C ILE A 177 34.05 -40.69 47.88
N GLY A 178 33.27 -39.60 47.96
CA GLY A 178 32.90 -38.96 49.22
C GLY A 178 32.15 -39.91 50.16
N VAL A 179 31.20 -40.68 49.64
CA VAL A 179 30.49 -41.73 50.40
C VAL A 179 31.44 -42.84 50.85
N PHE A 180 32.40 -43.23 50.01
CA PHE A 180 33.42 -44.22 50.35
C PHE A 180 34.39 -43.70 51.44
N ILE A 181 34.84 -42.45 51.36
CA ILE A 181 35.71 -41.80 52.35
C ILE A 181 34.96 -41.59 53.69
N THR A 182 33.68 -41.22 53.67
CA THR A 182 32.88 -41.13 54.91
C THR A 182 32.62 -42.49 55.56
N SER A 183 32.55 -43.57 54.77
CA SER A 183 32.49 -44.94 55.30
C SER A 183 33.82 -45.39 55.92
N THR A 184 34.97 -44.97 55.38
CA THR A 184 36.28 -45.28 55.95
C THR A 184 36.67 -44.35 57.11
N ARG A 185 36.07 -43.16 57.23
CA ARG A 185 36.30 -42.21 58.35
C ARG A 185 35.69 -42.62 59.69
N LYS A 186 34.88 -43.69 59.77
CA LYS A 186 34.51 -44.32 61.05
C LYS A 186 35.63 -45.19 61.65
N ALA A 187 36.74 -45.39 60.94
CA ALA A 187 37.85 -46.23 61.37
C ALA A 187 39.20 -45.57 61.06
N SER A 188 39.48 -44.38 61.58
CA SER A 188 40.85 -43.94 61.94
C SER A 188 40.82 -42.50 62.49
N GLN A 189 41.22 -42.33 63.75
CA GLN A 189 41.61 -41.04 64.33
C GLN A 189 43.11 -40.83 64.07
N GLU A 190 43.49 -39.78 63.36
CA GLU A 190 44.56 -38.83 63.76
C GLU A 190 44.71 -37.66 62.74
N PRO A 191 45.19 -36.48 63.18
CA PRO A 191 44.96 -35.19 62.54
C PRO A 191 46.16 -34.71 61.71
N THR A 192 45.91 -34.22 60.49
CA THR A 192 46.95 -33.53 59.71
C THR A 192 46.39 -32.35 58.91
N TYR A 193 46.65 -31.15 59.46
CA TYR A 193 47.27 -29.99 58.83
C TYR A 193 46.62 -29.34 57.57
N TYR A 194 46.14 -28.11 57.80
CA TYR A 194 45.57 -27.08 56.90
C TYR A 194 44.09 -27.18 56.50
N GLU A 195 43.24 -26.63 57.37
CA GLU A 195 41.97 -25.98 56.98
C GLU A 195 42.25 -24.55 56.50
N VAL A 196 41.98 -24.27 55.22
CA VAL A 196 41.77 -22.90 54.72
C VAL A 196 40.31 -22.80 54.30
N GLN A 197 39.61 -21.93 55.01
CA GLN A 197 38.20 -21.60 54.90
C GLN A 197 37.79 -21.23 53.45
N HIS A 198 36.68 -21.82 53.02
CA HIS A 198 35.86 -21.42 51.88
C HIS A 198 35.41 -19.94 51.98
N HIS A 199 35.34 -19.25 50.83
CA HIS A 199 34.23 -18.36 50.45
C HIS A 199 34.37 -17.90 48.99
N ILE A 200 33.76 -18.62 48.04
CA ILE A 200 33.36 -18.06 46.75
C ILE A 200 31.98 -18.65 46.42
N ASP A 201 30.94 -17.90 46.74
CA ASP A 201 29.59 -18.11 46.25
C ASP A 201 29.38 -17.32 44.95
N GLN A 202 29.10 -18.08 43.88
CA GLN A 202 28.12 -17.80 42.82
C GLN A 202 28.41 -16.82 41.64
N PRO A 203 27.76 -17.06 40.47
CA PRO A 203 28.30 -16.78 39.15
C PRO A 203 27.69 -15.52 38.48
N ILE A 204 28.56 -14.74 37.82
CA ILE A 204 28.20 -13.56 37.03
C ILE A 204 27.82 -13.99 35.60
N VAL A 205 26.59 -14.44 35.37
CA VAL A 205 26.03 -14.51 34.00
C VAL A 205 24.50 -14.34 34.03
N SER A 206 24.01 -13.13 34.25
CA SER A 206 22.64 -12.72 33.89
C SER A 206 22.49 -11.23 34.11
N ASN A 207 22.70 -10.41 33.08
CA ASN A 207 22.14 -9.05 32.93
C ASN A 207 22.53 -8.36 31.60
N LEU A 208 22.62 -9.13 30.52
CA LEU A 208 22.58 -8.58 29.15
C LEU A 208 21.25 -9.00 28.57
N LEU A 209 20.24 -8.13 28.73
CA LEU A 209 19.03 -7.95 27.91
C LEU A 209 17.92 -7.34 28.79
N SER A 210 17.98 -6.02 28.95
CA SER A 210 16.77 -5.22 29.16
C SER A 210 16.91 -3.94 28.36
N GLY A 211 16.19 -3.92 27.23
CA GLY A 211 16.00 -2.72 26.45
C GLY A 211 15.07 -1.77 27.20
N THR A 212 15.52 -0.53 27.36
CA THR A 212 14.63 0.62 27.52
C THR A 212 15.17 1.76 26.66
N SER A 213 14.22 2.52 26.11
CA SER A 213 14.37 3.52 25.08
C SER A 213 15.40 4.61 25.35
N GLY A 214 16.13 4.98 24.29
CA GLY A 214 16.19 6.38 23.87
C GLY A 214 17.12 7.30 24.65
N ARG A 215 18.44 7.11 24.50
CA ARG A 215 19.37 8.24 24.40
C ARG A 215 20.65 7.75 23.73
N SER A 216 21.01 8.35 22.61
CA SER A 216 22.27 8.07 21.93
C SER A 216 23.40 8.67 22.75
N THR A 217 24.14 7.85 23.48
CA THR A 217 25.50 8.19 23.93
C THR A 217 26.48 7.12 23.45
N PRO A 218 27.71 7.54 23.12
CA PRO A 218 28.71 6.72 22.45
C PRO A 218 29.17 5.57 23.36
N LEU A 219 29.59 4.47 22.74
CA LEU A 219 30.30 3.38 23.40
C LEU A 219 31.56 3.92 24.08
N GLY A 220 31.46 4.20 25.37
CA GLY A 220 32.58 4.59 26.24
C GLY A 220 32.31 4.08 27.65
N LEU A 221 33.31 3.46 28.26
CA LEU A 221 33.26 2.97 29.64
C LEU A 221 33.01 4.15 30.58
N GLU A 222 31.76 4.36 30.97
CA GLU A 222 31.41 5.34 32.00
C GLU A 222 31.81 4.83 33.39
N SER A 223 32.38 5.71 34.22
CA SER A 223 32.70 5.37 35.61
C SER A 223 31.43 5.17 36.43
N ALA A 224 31.45 4.27 37.42
CA ALA A 224 30.30 4.01 38.29
C ALA A 224 29.79 5.29 39.00
N CYS A 225 30.71 6.19 39.39
CA CYS A 225 30.37 7.46 40.01
C CYS A 225 29.67 8.41 39.02
N THR A 226 30.13 8.47 37.76
CA THR A 226 29.51 9.31 36.73
C THR A 226 28.10 8.84 36.40
N ARG A 227 27.90 7.53 36.32
CA ARG A 227 26.58 6.94 36.08
C ARG A 227 25.61 7.25 37.23
N ALA A 228 26.03 7.02 38.47
CA ALA A 228 25.20 7.27 39.64
C ALA A 228 24.81 8.77 39.77
N VAL A 229 25.75 9.68 39.51
CA VAL A 229 25.49 11.13 39.51
C VAL A 229 24.52 11.53 38.38
N ARG A 230 24.65 10.95 37.19
CA ARG A 230 23.74 11.22 36.07
C ARG A 230 22.33 10.72 36.36
N GLU A 231 22.19 9.48 36.80
CA GLU A 231 20.90 8.85 37.10
C GLU A 231 20.15 9.61 38.21
N THR A 232 20.85 10.05 39.26
CA THR A 232 20.24 10.89 40.31
C THR A 232 19.84 12.27 39.81
N CYS A 233 20.66 12.91 38.96
CA CYS A 233 20.28 14.18 38.33
C CYS A 233 19.04 14.05 37.42
N ASP A 234 18.95 12.97 36.64
CA ASP A 234 17.80 12.69 35.78
C ASP A 234 16.55 12.35 36.61
N ALA A 235 16.69 11.64 37.73
CA ALA A 235 15.60 11.34 38.65
C ALA A 235 15.08 12.62 39.35
N ILE A 236 15.97 13.52 39.79
CA ILE A 236 15.60 14.83 40.34
C ILE A 236 14.88 15.68 39.28
N LYS A 237 15.38 15.69 38.04
CA LYS A 237 14.73 16.40 36.93
C LYS A 237 13.33 15.87 36.65
N ALA A 238 13.14 14.55 36.66
CA ALA A 238 11.83 13.92 36.48
C ALA A 238 10.87 14.31 37.60
N TYR A 239 11.34 14.29 38.85
CA TYR A 239 10.55 14.72 40.01
C TYR A 239 10.14 16.20 39.92
N LEU A 240 11.09 17.11 39.62
CA LEU A 240 10.78 18.54 39.47
C LEU A 240 9.80 18.81 38.34
N LYS A 241 9.90 18.07 37.23
CA LYS A 241 8.96 18.16 36.12
C LYS A 241 7.55 17.73 36.53
N GLN A 242 7.44 16.66 37.31
CA GLN A 242 6.16 16.21 37.85
C GLN A 242 5.54 17.25 38.78
N VAL A 243 6.30 17.80 39.72
CA VAL A 243 5.82 18.87 40.62
C VAL A 243 5.33 20.08 39.82
N TYR A 244 6.06 20.46 38.76
CA TYR A 244 5.65 21.56 37.89
C TYR A 244 4.38 21.27 37.07
N GLU A 245 4.19 20.04 36.61
CA GLU A 245 2.99 19.63 35.86
C GLU A 245 1.75 19.52 36.76
N GLU A 246 1.91 19.16 38.03
CA GLU A 246 0.85 19.12 39.04
C GLU A 246 0.35 20.53 39.45
N GLU A 247 1.19 21.56 39.39
CA GLU A 247 0.80 22.95 39.74
C GLU A 247 0.02 23.70 38.62
N PHE A 248 0.03 23.22 37.38
CA PHE A 248 -0.53 23.94 36.21
C PHE A 248 -1.79 23.31 35.58
N TYR A 249 -2.13 22.05 35.92
CA TYR A 249 -3.26 21.33 35.34
C TYR A 249 -4.22 20.81 36.43
N ASP A 250 -4.94 21.72 37.10
CA ASP A 250 -6.04 21.36 38.02
C ASP A 250 -7.32 20.87 37.31
N ASP A 251 -7.40 20.90 35.97
CA ASP A 251 -8.71 20.87 35.28
C ASP A 251 -8.88 19.91 34.07
N ILE A 252 -8.08 18.84 33.93
CA ILE A 252 -8.35 17.82 32.91
C ILE A 252 -8.21 16.40 33.48
N GLU A 253 -9.35 15.72 33.66
CA GLU A 253 -9.56 14.35 34.16
C GLU A 253 -8.92 13.21 33.32
N GLN A 254 -7.73 13.37 32.73
CA GLN A 254 -7.09 12.33 31.92
C GLN A 254 -5.55 12.19 32.10
N SER A 255 -4.99 12.54 33.26
CA SER A 255 -3.62 12.11 33.57
C SER A 255 -3.64 10.65 34.07
N LYS A 256 -3.17 9.73 33.23
CA LYS A 256 -2.83 8.36 33.66
C LYS A 256 -1.80 8.46 34.79
N PRO A 257 -2.00 7.83 35.96
CA PRO A 257 -0.95 7.75 36.97
C PRO A 257 0.17 6.86 36.41
N ILE A 258 1.30 7.48 36.05
CA ILE A 258 2.52 6.75 35.70
C ILE A 258 3.12 6.21 37.01
N LYS A 259 3.50 4.94 36.96
CA LYS A 259 3.97 4.13 38.09
C LYS A 259 5.33 4.62 38.57
N ASP A 260 5.45 4.82 39.89
CA ASP A 260 6.65 5.13 40.68
C ASP A 260 7.19 6.58 40.64
N PRO A 261 6.54 7.52 41.35
CA PRO A 261 7.27 8.67 41.86
C PRO A 261 8.19 8.20 42.99
N LYS A 262 9.51 8.26 42.79
CA LYS A 262 10.44 8.22 43.91
C LYS A 262 10.08 9.40 44.82
N SER A 263 9.77 9.13 46.09
CA SER A 263 9.49 10.20 47.06
C SER A 263 10.71 11.12 47.16
N LYS A 264 10.49 12.41 47.42
CA LYS A 264 11.56 13.39 47.67
C LYS A 264 12.63 12.83 48.62
N ASP A 265 12.21 12.13 49.66
CA ASP A 265 13.09 11.56 50.68
C ASP A 265 13.97 10.41 50.12
N GLN A 266 13.45 9.62 49.18
CA GLN A 266 14.20 8.56 48.51
C GLN A 266 15.28 9.15 47.59
N LEU A 267 14.97 10.25 46.89
CA LEU A 267 15.94 10.96 46.06
C LEU A 267 17.07 11.56 46.90
N TRP A 268 16.76 12.18 48.05
CA TRP A 268 17.78 12.70 48.95
C TRP A 268 18.62 11.59 49.58
N THR A 269 18.01 10.44 49.91
CA THR A 269 18.75 9.26 50.40
C THR A 269 19.74 8.74 49.34
N GLU A 270 19.35 8.72 48.06
CA GLU A 270 20.24 8.35 46.95
C GLU A 270 21.41 9.33 46.80
N VAL A 271 21.17 10.63 46.95
CA VAL A 271 22.22 11.67 46.93
C VAL A 271 23.18 11.49 48.11
N GLU A 272 22.66 11.25 49.31
CA GLU A 272 23.46 11.00 50.51
C GLU A 272 24.32 9.74 50.36
N MET A 273 23.78 8.67 49.78
CA MET A 273 24.52 7.45 49.48
C MET A 273 25.70 7.72 48.53
N ILE A 274 25.51 8.51 47.47
CA ILE A 274 26.57 8.86 46.53
C ILE A 274 27.66 9.69 47.21
N LEU A 275 27.26 10.65 48.05
CA LEU A 275 28.19 11.48 48.84
C LEU A 275 28.99 10.64 49.85
N ALA A 276 28.40 9.58 50.40
CA ALA A 276 29.08 8.67 51.33
C ALA A 276 30.04 7.69 50.62
N GLN A 277 29.72 7.25 49.41
CA GLN A 277 30.48 6.22 48.69
C GLN A 277 31.67 6.78 47.87
N HIS A 278 31.66 8.07 47.55
CA HIS A 278 32.65 8.67 46.65
C HIS A 278 33.26 9.97 47.20
N PRO A 279 34.57 10.20 47.00
CA PRO A 279 35.20 11.43 47.46
C PRO A 279 34.64 12.66 46.71
N PRO A 280 34.48 13.83 47.36
CA PRO A 280 33.81 15.01 46.78
C PRO A 280 34.35 15.46 45.43
N TRP A 281 35.67 15.34 45.21
CA TRP A 281 36.29 15.75 43.94
C TRP A 281 35.84 14.89 42.75
N LYS A 282 35.58 13.59 42.94
CA LYS A 282 35.09 12.69 41.88
C LYS A 282 33.63 12.98 41.51
N ILE A 283 32.84 13.39 42.49
CA ILE A 283 31.45 13.81 42.29
C ILE A 283 31.42 15.11 41.51
N LEU A 284 32.26 16.09 41.91
CA LEU A 284 32.37 17.36 41.19
C LEU A 284 32.84 17.16 39.75
N SER A 285 33.85 16.33 39.51
CA SER A 285 34.29 16.03 38.14
C SER A 285 33.20 15.34 37.31
N SER A 286 32.44 14.43 37.92
CA SER A 286 31.33 13.74 37.26
C SER A 286 30.18 14.70 36.92
N LEU A 287 29.90 15.66 37.80
CA LEU A 287 28.90 16.69 37.56
C LEU A 287 29.34 17.65 36.45
N ILE A 288 30.62 18.05 36.42
CA ILE A 288 31.18 18.87 35.34
C ILE A 288 31.02 18.15 34.00
N VAL A 289 31.41 16.88 33.91
CA VAL A 289 31.26 16.08 32.67
C VAL A 289 29.79 15.98 32.26
N THR A 290 28.89 15.64 33.19
CA THR A 290 27.45 15.55 32.90
C THR A 290 26.85 16.89 32.43
N SER A 291 27.30 18.01 33.01
CA SER A 291 26.87 19.35 32.58
C SER A 291 27.40 19.73 31.20
N GLN A 292 28.63 19.32 30.86
CA GLN A 292 29.21 19.53 29.54
C GLN A 292 28.51 18.67 28.49
N ASP A 293 28.21 17.41 28.80
CA ASP A 293 27.48 16.49 27.92
C ASP A 293 26.08 17.02 27.62
N THR A 294 25.34 17.47 28.64
CA THR A 294 24.02 18.08 28.46
C THR A 294 24.07 19.40 27.69
N ALA A 295 25.09 20.24 27.92
CA ALA A 295 25.29 21.47 27.15
C ALA A 295 25.61 21.19 25.67
N ASN A 296 26.41 20.15 25.39
CA ASN A 296 26.71 19.72 24.04
C ASN A 296 25.47 19.13 23.35
N GLU A 297 24.69 18.30 24.05
CA GLU A 297 23.41 17.77 23.54
C GLU A 297 22.42 18.90 23.20
N LEU A 298 22.31 19.92 24.07
CA LEU A 298 21.49 21.09 23.80
C LEU A 298 22.01 21.90 22.61
N ARG A 299 23.32 22.06 22.46
CA ARG A 299 23.93 22.73 21.30
C ARG A 299 23.62 21.96 20.01
N ASP A 300 23.72 20.64 20.05
CA ASP A 300 23.40 19.77 18.92
C ASP A 300 21.91 19.85 18.56
N LEU A 301 21.01 19.77 19.54
CA LEU A 301 19.57 19.96 19.34
C LEU A 301 19.27 21.34 18.74
N THR A 302 19.89 22.39 19.27
CA THR A 302 19.73 23.77 18.76
C THR A 302 20.24 23.90 17.33
N SER A 303 21.34 23.24 16.99
CA SER A 303 21.92 23.26 15.63
C SER A 303 21.03 22.56 14.59
N ARG A 304 20.16 21.64 15.02
CA ARG A 304 19.21 20.91 14.16
C ARG A 304 17.96 21.71 13.82
N ILE A 305 17.63 22.72 14.62
CA ILE A 305 16.47 23.59 14.39
C ILE A 305 16.72 24.40 13.13
N ASN A 306 15.88 24.20 12.11
CA ASN A 306 15.99 24.92 10.84
C ASN A 306 14.68 25.64 10.57
N LEU A 307 14.59 26.87 11.08
CA LEU A 307 13.41 27.73 10.99
C LEU A 307 12.84 27.86 9.57
N LYS A 308 13.69 27.77 8.54
CA LYS A 308 13.25 27.82 7.15
C LYS A 308 12.52 26.54 6.74
N ARG A 309 13.07 25.38 7.06
CA ARG A 309 12.43 24.08 6.79
C ARG A 309 11.14 23.95 7.59
N ASP A 310 11.18 24.31 8.87
CA ASP A 310 10.03 24.20 9.77
C ASP A 310 8.89 25.14 9.30
N ALA A 311 9.22 26.34 8.82
CA ALA A 311 8.25 27.24 8.20
C ALA A 311 7.67 26.66 6.89
N GLU A 312 8.51 26.07 6.03
CA GLU A 312 8.06 25.43 4.78
C GLU A 312 7.13 24.24 5.05
N GLU A 313 7.40 23.42 6.08
CA GLU A 313 6.52 22.33 6.53
C GLU A 313 5.15 22.86 7.00
N LEU A 314 5.15 24.02 7.65
CA LEU A 314 3.93 24.74 8.06
C LEU A 314 3.29 25.54 6.92
N LYS A 315 3.79 25.42 5.67
CA LYS A 315 3.33 26.14 4.47
C LYS A 315 3.51 27.66 4.54
N PHE A 316 4.49 28.13 5.29
CA PHE A 316 4.94 29.51 5.29
C PHE A 316 6.26 29.67 4.55
N LEU A 317 6.41 30.77 3.82
CA LEU A 317 7.70 31.22 3.33
C LEU A 317 8.42 31.98 4.43
N TYR A 318 9.64 31.54 4.74
CA TYR A 318 10.56 32.27 5.60
C TYR A 318 11.45 33.18 4.75
N GLU A 319 11.15 34.48 4.72
CA GLU A 319 11.97 35.48 4.05
C GLU A 319 13.12 35.97 4.95
N LYS A 320 14.24 36.37 4.35
CA LYS A 320 15.41 36.91 5.07
C LYS A 320 15.03 38.23 5.74
N GLY A 321 14.58 38.13 7.00
CA GLY A 321 13.99 39.23 7.77
C GLY A 321 13.02 38.76 8.85
N GLY A 322 12.79 37.44 9.00
CA GLY A 322 11.89 36.89 10.03
C GLY A 322 10.40 37.05 9.70
N LYS A 323 10.09 37.51 8.48
CA LYS A 323 8.71 37.68 8.01
C LYS A 323 8.23 36.35 7.44
N LEU A 324 7.15 35.83 8.01
CA LEU A 324 6.46 34.63 7.55
C LEU A 324 5.34 35.05 6.59
N THR A 325 5.35 34.53 5.37
CA THR A 325 4.28 34.74 4.38
C THR A 325 3.56 33.43 4.09
N ASP A 326 2.24 33.41 4.33
CA ASP A 326 1.40 32.21 4.14
C ASP A 326 1.28 31.86 2.66
N LYS A 327 1.57 30.59 2.32
CA LYS A 327 1.45 30.03 0.97
C LYS A 327 0.26 29.08 0.81
N SER A 328 -0.63 28.99 1.78
CA SER A 328 -1.82 28.15 1.67
C SER A 328 -2.80 28.72 0.63
N THR A 329 -2.63 28.34 -0.64
CA THR A 329 -3.70 28.50 -1.63
C THR A 329 -4.83 27.54 -1.28
N PRO A 330 -6.10 27.99 -1.24
CA PRO A 330 -7.22 27.09 -1.04
C PRO A 330 -7.24 26.04 -2.16
N PRO A 331 -7.52 24.76 -1.86
CA PRO A 331 -7.56 23.73 -2.90
C PRO A 331 -8.68 24.10 -3.86
N THR A 332 -8.34 24.41 -5.11
CA THR A 332 -9.31 24.54 -6.19
C THR A 332 -10.02 23.20 -6.33
N LEU A 333 -11.30 23.17 -5.94
CA LEU A 333 -12.15 21.97 -5.86
C LEU A 333 -12.27 21.18 -7.18
N PHE A 334 -11.76 21.71 -8.29
CA PHE A 334 -11.72 21.04 -9.59
C PHE A 334 -10.40 21.39 -10.30
N GLN A 335 -9.36 20.55 -10.13
CA GLN A 335 -8.27 20.52 -11.10
C GLN A 335 -8.81 20.01 -12.43
N SER A 336 -8.49 20.70 -13.53
CA SER A 336 -8.85 20.19 -14.85
C SER A 336 -8.08 18.89 -15.13
N VAL A 337 -8.66 17.97 -15.90
CA VAL A 337 -7.99 16.72 -16.30
C VAL A 337 -6.65 17.01 -16.98
N HIS A 338 -6.58 18.09 -17.76
CA HIS A 338 -5.34 18.53 -18.39
C HIS A 338 -4.27 18.93 -17.36
N GLN A 339 -4.65 19.69 -16.34
CA GLN A 339 -3.74 20.09 -15.27
C GLN A 339 -3.25 18.89 -14.43
N LEU A 340 -4.12 17.92 -14.14
CA LEU A 340 -3.73 16.65 -13.49
C LEU A 340 -2.72 15.86 -14.32
N ILE A 341 -2.92 15.81 -15.64
CA ILE A 341 -1.99 15.15 -16.56
C ILE A 341 -0.66 15.88 -16.58
N GLU A 342 -0.65 17.21 -16.64
CA GLU A 342 0.59 18.01 -16.60
C GLU A 342 1.34 17.84 -15.27
N GLU A 343 0.64 17.83 -14.15
CA GLU A 343 1.22 17.61 -12.82
C GLU A 343 1.80 16.19 -12.68
N GLU A 344 1.07 15.16 -13.14
CA GLU A 344 1.56 13.77 -13.15
C GLU A 344 2.75 13.59 -14.09
N GLN A 345 2.74 14.23 -15.27
CA GLN A 345 3.88 14.24 -16.18
C GLN A 345 5.10 14.91 -15.54
N ALA A 346 4.92 16.08 -14.90
CA ALA A 346 5.99 16.77 -14.20
C ALA A 346 6.56 15.92 -13.05
N LEU A 347 5.72 15.23 -12.28
CA LEU A 347 6.14 14.32 -11.23
C LEU A 347 6.92 13.13 -11.78
N HIS A 348 6.47 12.56 -12.91
CA HIS A 348 7.18 11.50 -13.61
C HIS A 348 8.56 11.96 -14.08
N PHE A 349 8.67 13.15 -14.68
CA PHE A 349 9.96 13.73 -15.07
C PHE A 349 10.88 13.95 -13.86
N GLN A 350 10.36 14.46 -12.74
CA GLN A 350 11.16 14.62 -11.52
C GLN A 350 11.65 13.29 -10.96
N ARG A 351 10.79 12.26 -10.95
CA ARG A 351 11.17 10.89 -10.54
C ARG A 351 12.25 10.31 -11.44
N PHE A 352 12.12 10.50 -12.75
CA PHE A 352 13.12 10.09 -13.72
C PHE A 352 14.47 10.78 -13.46
N LEU A 353 14.49 12.10 -13.29
CA LEU A 353 15.71 12.85 -12.99
C LEU A 353 16.36 12.41 -11.67
N ALA A 354 15.56 12.15 -10.63
CA ALA A 354 16.06 11.65 -9.36
C ALA A 354 16.66 10.23 -9.48
N ALA A 355 16.02 9.35 -10.24
CA ALA A 355 16.52 8.01 -10.51
C ALA A 355 17.83 8.05 -11.30
N GLU A 356 17.88 8.87 -12.35
CA GLU A 356 19.07 9.05 -13.19
C GLU A 356 20.24 9.63 -12.37
N LYS A 357 19.96 10.59 -11.49
CA LYS A 357 20.96 11.14 -10.56
C LYS A 357 21.49 10.06 -9.61
N ALA A 358 20.62 9.27 -9.01
CA ALA A 358 21.00 8.19 -8.11
C ALA A 358 21.83 7.10 -8.83
N MET A 359 21.46 6.75 -10.07
CA MET A 359 22.20 5.81 -10.89
C MET A 359 23.60 6.33 -11.23
N ASN A 360 23.72 7.61 -11.57
CA ASN A 360 24.99 8.27 -11.81
C ASN A 360 25.89 8.31 -10.56
N GLU A 361 25.32 8.58 -9.38
CA GLU A 361 26.05 8.54 -8.11
C GLU A 361 26.53 7.13 -7.78
N ALA A 362 25.69 6.10 -7.98
CA ALA A 362 26.05 4.70 -7.79
C ALA A 362 27.17 4.27 -8.76
N TRP A 363 27.09 4.70 -10.03
CA TRP A 363 28.13 4.43 -11.02
C TRP A 363 29.48 5.06 -10.62
N LYS A 364 29.48 6.34 -10.21
CA LYS A 364 30.67 7.03 -9.69
C LYS A 364 31.27 6.31 -8.49
N GLY A 365 30.43 5.90 -7.54
CA GLY A 365 30.84 5.14 -6.36
C GLY A 365 31.51 3.81 -6.74
N ARG A 366 30.90 3.05 -7.66
CA ARG A 366 31.44 1.78 -8.15
C ARG A 366 32.77 1.94 -8.89
N SER A 367 32.91 2.99 -9.69
CA SER A 367 34.16 3.30 -10.39
C SER A 367 35.29 3.63 -9.40
N LYS A 368 35.00 4.48 -8.40
CA LYS A 368 35.95 4.82 -7.34
C LYS A 368 36.37 3.61 -6.51
N LEU A 369 35.42 2.73 -6.16
CA LEU A 369 35.70 1.49 -5.45
C LEU A 369 36.63 0.58 -6.26
N LYS A 370 36.38 0.39 -7.56
CA LYS A 370 37.26 -0.38 -8.45
C LYS A 370 38.68 0.19 -8.49
N SER A 371 38.81 1.51 -8.58
CA SER A 371 40.12 2.18 -8.58
C SER A 371 40.87 1.96 -7.27
N LEU A 372 40.21 2.15 -6.12
CA LEU A 372 40.81 1.92 -4.80
C LEU A 372 41.18 0.46 -4.59
N ASN A 373 40.35 -0.47 -5.07
CA ASN A 373 40.62 -1.90 -4.97
C ASN A 373 41.89 -2.28 -5.74
N HIS A 374 42.05 -1.76 -6.95
CA HIS A 374 43.24 -1.98 -7.75
C HIS A 374 44.49 -1.35 -7.12
N GLU A 375 44.37 -0.16 -6.53
CA GLU A 375 45.47 0.48 -5.79
C GLU A 375 45.91 -0.36 -4.59
N MET A 376 44.96 -0.89 -3.81
CA MET A 376 45.27 -1.78 -2.68
C MET A 376 45.94 -3.08 -3.14
N GLU A 377 45.44 -3.70 -4.20
CA GLU A 377 46.01 -4.92 -4.76
C GLU A 377 47.45 -4.71 -5.26
N ASN A 378 47.74 -3.56 -5.86
CA ASN A 378 49.10 -3.16 -6.25
C ASN A 378 50.01 -2.94 -5.03
N ARG A 379 49.50 -2.32 -3.96
CA ARG A 379 50.25 -2.13 -2.71
C ARG A 379 50.56 -3.45 -2.02
N LEU A 380 49.60 -4.37 -1.95
CA LEU A 380 49.80 -5.73 -1.42
C LEU A 380 50.84 -6.49 -2.26
N SER A 381 50.73 -6.40 -3.59
CA SER A 381 51.67 -7.06 -4.50
C SER A 381 53.08 -6.47 -4.43
N SER A 382 53.22 -5.18 -4.16
CA SER A 382 54.52 -4.55 -3.91
C SER A 382 55.11 -4.92 -2.55
N ARG A 383 54.28 -5.00 -1.50
CA ARG A 383 54.73 -5.25 -0.12
C ARG A 383 55.17 -6.69 0.11
N TYR A 384 54.50 -7.65 -0.53
CA TYR A 384 54.78 -9.09 -0.40
C TYR A 384 55.55 -9.65 -1.60
N ARG A 385 56.20 -8.78 -2.40
CA ARG A 385 57.02 -9.20 -3.54
C ARG A 385 58.14 -10.13 -3.06
N GLY A 386 58.24 -11.32 -3.65
CA GLY A 386 59.28 -12.31 -3.34
C GLY A 386 58.96 -13.24 -2.16
N MET A 387 57.79 -13.09 -1.50
CA MET A 387 57.31 -14.02 -0.48
C MET A 387 56.20 -14.91 -1.04
N PRO A 388 56.46 -16.19 -1.35
CA PRO A 388 55.44 -17.09 -1.89
C PRO A 388 54.33 -17.33 -0.86
N GLY A 389 53.06 -17.27 -1.31
CA GLY A 389 51.87 -17.50 -0.49
C GLY A 389 51.43 -16.32 0.40
N SER A 390 52.34 -15.46 0.86
CA SER A 390 51.98 -14.31 1.71
C SER A 390 51.16 -13.24 0.99
N ASN A 391 51.42 -13.03 -0.31
CA ASN A 391 50.65 -12.10 -1.15
C ASN A 391 49.21 -12.60 -1.36
N ASP A 392 49.05 -13.90 -1.62
CA ASP A 392 47.74 -14.51 -1.85
C ASP A 392 46.90 -14.54 -0.57
N LEU A 393 47.51 -14.84 0.59
CA LEU A 393 46.85 -14.76 1.89
C LEU A 393 46.41 -13.34 2.24
N ALA A 394 47.26 -12.34 1.97
CA ALA A 394 46.92 -10.93 2.22
C ALA A 394 45.79 -10.44 1.29
N ARG A 395 45.77 -10.87 0.02
CA ARG A 395 44.64 -10.60 -0.89
C ARG A 395 43.36 -11.27 -0.42
N ALA A 396 43.42 -12.54 0.00
CA ALA A 396 42.26 -13.27 0.50
C ALA A 396 41.67 -12.61 1.76
N LEU A 397 42.53 -12.22 2.72
CA LEU A 397 42.10 -11.52 3.93
C LEU A 397 41.46 -10.15 3.60
N TYR A 398 42.09 -9.37 2.73
CA TYR A 398 41.53 -8.08 2.30
C TYR A 398 40.18 -8.24 1.57
N GLN A 399 40.03 -9.26 0.70
CA GLN A 399 38.75 -9.56 0.05
C GLN A 399 37.67 -9.96 1.07
N CYS A 400 38.01 -10.82 2.04
CA CYS A 400 37.09 -11.17 3.13
C CYS A 400 36.70 -9.95 3.97
N GLU A 401 37.64 -9.08 4.34
CA GLU A 401 37.33 -7.84 5.07
C GLU A 401 36.42 -6.90 4.26
N LEU A 402 36.66 -6.77 2.95
CA LEU A 402 35.83 -5.97 2.05
C LEU A 402 34.40 -6.55 1.94
N GLU A 403 34.26 -7.87 1.86
CA GLU A 403 32.96 -8.57 1.84
C GLU A 403 32.21 -8.42 3.17
N VAL A 404 32.91 -8.49 4.31
CA VAL A 404 32.32 -8.23 5.63
C VAL A 404 31.86 -6.78 5.74
N ALA A 405 32.66 -5.80 5.30
CA ALA A 405 32.26 -4.40 5.29
C ALA A 405 31.06 -4.15 4.36
N ALA A 406 31.04 -4.78 3.17
CA ALA A 406 29.93 -4.67 2.22
C ALA A 406 28.64 -5.27 2.77
N SER A 407 28.72 -6.46 3.39
CA SER A 407 27.56 -7.12 4.01
C SER A 407 27.01 -6.30 5.18
N GLN A 408 27.87 -5.76 6.05
CA GLN A 408 27.46 -4.85 7.13
C GLN A 408 26.74 -3.60 6.61
N ALA A 409 27.30 -2.93 5.59
CA ALA A 409 26.68 -1.77 4.97
C ALA A 409 25.33 -2.11 4.30
N SER A 410 25.24 -3.28 3.64
CA SER A 410 23.99 -3.75 3.04
C SER A 410 22.92 -4.04 4.09
N LEU A 411 23.30 -4.61 5.24
CA LEU A 411 22.39 -4.90 6.33
C LEU A 411 21.85 -3.61 6.93
N GLU A 412 22.71 -2.62 7.15
CA GLU A 412 22.30 -1.32 7.65
C GLU A 412 21.34 -0.62 6.66
N TYR A 413 21.64 -0.69 5.36
CA TYR A 413 20.74 -0.19 4.32
C TYR A 413 19.38 -0.90 4.34
N LEU A 414 19.35 -2.24 4.39
CA LEU A 414 18.12 -3.02 4.45
C LEU A 414 17.31 -2.70 5.71
N HIS A 415 17.97 -2.52 6.85
CA HIS A 415 17.31 -2.14 8.10
C HIS A 415 16.67 -0.74 8.00
N ARG A 416 17.38 0.24 7.42
CA ARG A 416 16.84 1.57 7.15
C ARG A 416 15.68 1.52 6.13
N ALA A 417 15.81 0.73 5.08
CA ALA A 417 14.76 0.55 4.07
C ALA A 417 13.51 -0.10 4.66
N ALA A 418 13.65 -1.15 5.47
CA ALA A 418 12.57 -1.80 6.20
C ALA A 418 11.86 -0.82 7.15
N SER A 419 12.62 0.00 7.88
CA SER A 419 12.08 1.04 8.75
C SER A 419 11.28 2.08 7.96
N ARG A 420 11.82 2.56 6.82
CA ARG A 420 11.12 3.49 5.92
C ARG A 420 9.83 2.91 5.34
N LEU A 421 9.86 1.66 4.88
CA LEU A 421 8.67 0.98 4.35
C LEU A 421 7.62 0.77 5.44
N THR A 422 8.04 0.42 6.66
CA THR A 422 7.13 0.27 7.80
C THR A 422 6.47 1.60 8.16
N GLN A 423 7.23 2.70 8.14
CA GLN A 423 6.67 4.05 8.34
C GLN A 423 5.67 4.41 7.23
N ALA A 424 6.04 4.24 5.96
CA ALA A 424 5.16 4.51 4.82
C ALA A 424 3.86 3.66 4.87
N LEU A 425 3.95 2.41 5.35
CA LEU A 425 2.78 1.56 5.57
C LEU A 425 1.87 2.15 6.65
N ARG A 426 2.41 2.59 7.79
CA ARG A 426 1.63 3.24 8.87
C ARG A 426 0.95 4.51 8.36
N GLU A 427 1.67 5.35 7.62
CA GLU A 427 1.13 6.58 7.02
C GLU A 427 0.00 6.26 6.03
N ARG A 428 0.20 5.30 5.13
CA ARG A 428 -0.83 4.87 4.18
C ARG A 428 -2.05 4.26 4.87
N LYS A 429 -1.86 3.51 5.95
CA LYS A 429 -2.95 2.94 6.75
C LYS A 429 -3.77 4.04 7.43
N SER A 430 -3.12 5.02 8.05
CA SER A 430 -3.78 6.19 8.65
C SER A 430 -4.55 7.02 7.61
N ALA A 431 -3.95 7.25 6.43
CA ALA A 431 -4.63 7.93 5.32
C ALA A 431 -5.86 7.15 4.85
N LEU A 432 -5.78 5.82 4.75
CA LEU A 432 -6.88 4.95 4.37
C LEU A 432 -8.01 4.95 5.42
N GLU A 433 -7.68 4.94 6.71
CA GLU A 433 -8.66 5.09 7.80
C GLU A 433 -9.37 6.44 7.73
N THR A 434 -8.62 7.51 7.43
CA THR A 434 -9.18 8.86 7.23
C THR A 434 -10.14 8.90 6.04
N VAL A 435 -9.77 8.31 4.90
CA VAL A 435 -10.64 8.23 3.72
C VAL A 435 -11.89 7.39 4.02
N ARG A 436 -11.76 6.26 4.71
CA ARG A 436 -12.91 5.44 5.13
C ARG A 436 -13.85 6.17 6.09
N SER A 437 -13.29 6.97 7.01
CA SER A 437 -14.09 7.82 7.91
C SER A 437 -14.87 8.86 7.13
N LYS A 438 -14.21 9.59 6.22
CA LYS A 438 -14.87 10.57 5.32
C LYS A 438 -15.95 9.92 4.46
N HIS A 439 -15.69 8.74 3.90
CA HIS A 439 -16.70 8.01 3.11
C HIS A 439 -17.92 7.64 3.93
N ARG A 440 -17.74 7.19 5.19
CA ARG A 440 -18.86 6.94 6.12
C ARG A 440 -19.66 8.20 6.40
N GLN A 441 -19.00 9.32 6.66
CA GLN A 441 -19.68 10.61 6.86
C GLN A 441 -20.51 11.02 5.64
N ILE A 442 -20.00 10.80 4.42
CA ILE A 442 -20.74 11.06 3.18
C ILE A 442 -21.97 10.14 3.08
N GLN A 443 -21.83 8.84 3.36
CA GLN A 443 -22.97 7.92 3.35
C GLN A 443 -24.05 8.30 4.38
N ASP A 444 -23.65 8.73 5.58
CA ASP A 444 -24.59 9.17 6.60
C ASP A 444 -25.30 10.46 6.19
N PHE A 445 -24.57 11.38 5.54
CA PHE A 445 -25.15 12.58 4.95
C PHE A 445 -26.16 12.25 3.84
N GLU A 446 -25.86 11.29 2.95
CA GLU A 446 -26.78 10.83 1.91
C GLU A 446 -28.06 10.24 2.50
N LYS A 447 -27.97 9.39 3.53
CA LYS A 447 -29.13 8.85 4.23
C LYS A 447 -29.98 9.96 4.87
N LEU A 448 -29.32 10.92 5.52
CA LEU A 448 -30.00 12.07 6.11
C LEU A 448 -30.70 12.92 5.03
N ALA A 449 -30.05 13.15 3.90
CA ALA A 449 -30.61 13.88 2.77
C ALA A 449 -31.82 13.13 2.18
N GLN A 450 -31.76 11.82 2.01
CA GLN A 450 -32.88 11.00 1.54
C GLN A 450 -34.07 11.02 2.51
N SER A 451 -33.82 10.91 3.82
CA SER A 451 -34.85 11.02 4.85
C SER A 451 -35.54 12.39 4.80
N LYS A 452 -34.77 13.48 4.74
CA LYS A 452 -35.32 14.84 4.61
C LYS A 452 -36.09 15.02 3.30
N GLN A 453 -35.60 14.48 2.18
CA GLN A 453 -36.28 14.54 0.89
C GLN A 453 -37.62 13.79 0.92
N SER A 454 -37.68 12.64 1.61
CA SER A 454 -38.93 11.89 1.82
C SER A 454 -39.96 12.72 2.61
N VAL A 455 -39.53 13.40 3.68
CA VAL A 455 -40.39 14.31 4.45
C VAL A 455 -40.89 15.47 3.58
N ILE A 456 -40.02 16.09 2.79
CA ILE A 456 -40.40 17.16 1.86
C ILE A 456 -41.43 16.65 0.84
N GLN A 457 -41.21 15.47 0.25
CA GLN A 457 -42.17 14.86 -0.68
C GLN A 457 -43.52 14.57 -0.02
N ALA A 458 -43.53 14.08 1.21
CA ALA A 458 -44.76 13.85 1.97
C ALA A 458 -45.51 15.15 2.24
N LEU A 459 -44.81 16.22 2.64
CA LEU A 459 -45.38 17.54 2.86
C LEU A 459 -45.94 18.14 1.57
N VAL A 460 -45.21 18.02 0.45
CA VAL A 460 -45.68 18.48 -0.86
C VAL A 460 -46.96 17.75 -1.27
N LYS A 461 -47.03 16.43 -1.08
CA LYS A 461 -48.25 15.65 -1.33
C LYS A 461 -49.42 16.04 -0.41
N GLN A 462 -49.15 16.25 0.88
CA GLN A 462 -50.20 16.71 1.80
C GLN A 462 -50.71 18.11 1.42
N ASN A 463 -49.82 19.01 1.00
CA ASN A 463 -50.20 20.35 0.54
C ASN A 463 -51.00 20.30 -0.76
N SER A 464 -50.62 19.45 -1.72
CA SER A 464 -51.37 19.30 -2.97
C SER A 464 -52.78 18.75 -2.72
N ILE A 465 -52.93 17.76 -1.84
CA ILE A 465 -54.23 17.21 -1.43
C ILE A 465 -55.06 18.28 -0.68
N ALA A 466 -54.42 19.07 0.18
CA ALA A 466 -55.09 20.16 0.89
C ALA A 466 -55.58 21.26 -0.09
N GLN A 467 -54.78 21.60 -1.10
CA GLN A 467 -55.18 22.50 -2.18
C GLN A 467 -56.37 21.95 -2.99
N GLU A 468 -56.33 20.68 -3.40
CA GLU A 468 -57.46 20.05 -4.11
C GLU A 468 -58.75 20.08 -3.28
N LYS A 469 -58.66 19.77 -1.97
CA LYS A 469 -59.80 19.88 -1.05
C LYS A 469 -60.31 21.31 -0.93
N LEU A 470 -59.42 22.31 -0.88
CA LEU A 470 -59.80 23.71 -0.82
C LEU A 470 -60.49 24.17 -2.12
N GLU A 471 -59.98 23.77 -3.28
CA GLU A 471 -60.57 24.03 -4.59
C GLU A 471 -61.97 23.40 -4.71
N GLN A 472 -62.13 22.14 -4.26
CA GLN A 472 -63.44 21.46 -4.19
C GLN A 472 -64.43 22.21 -3.28
N LEU A 473 -63.99 22.61 -2.08
CA LEU A 473 -64.82 23.39 -1.15
C LEU A 473 -65.18 24.79 -1.70
N LYS A 474 -64.31 25.40 -2.51
CA LYS A 474 -64.61 26.66 -3.22
C LYS A 474 -65.66 26.44 -4.32
N LEU A 475 -65.57 25.35 -5.09
CA LEU A 475 -66.59 24.98 -6.07
C LEU A 475 -67.95 24.70 -5.41
N GLU A 476 -67.96 23.97 -4.28
CA GLU A 476 -69.18 23.72 -3.51
C GLU A 476 -69.78 25.02 -2.92
N LYS A 477 -68.95 25.94 -2.43
CA LYS A 477 -69.41 27.25 -1.95
C LYS A 477 -69.93 28.18 -3.05
N ASN A 478 -69.44 28.05 -4.28
CA ASN A 478 -69.92 28.84 -5.42
C ASN A 478 -71.22 28.28 -6.03
N GLY A 479 -71.64 27.06 -5.66
CA GLY A 479 -72.90 26.43 -6.06
C GLY A 479 -74.02 26.45 -5.01
N ALA A 480 -73.73 26.76 -3.75
CA ALA A 480 -74.72 26.73 -2.67
C ALA A 480 -74.89 28.12 -2.02
N THR A 481 -75.86 28.87 -2.52
CA THR A 481 -76.48 29.94 -1.72
C THR A 481 -77.38 29.27 -0.67
N LYS A 482 -77.16 29.60 0.61
CA LYS A 482 -77.98 29.29 1.81
C LYS A 482 -77.88 27.86 2.39
N PHE A 483 -77.14 27.70 3.49
CA PHE A 483 -77.51 26.91 4.69
C PHE A 483 -76.59 27.37 5.84
N SER A 484 -77.11 28.14 6.80
CA SER A 484 -77.59 27.75 8.15
C SER A 484 -76.48 27.27 9.11
N PRO A 485 -76.23 27.95 10.24
CA PRO A 485 -75.08 27.69 11.10
C PRO A 485 -75.44 26.83 12.31
N TYR A 486 -75.50 25.50 12.19
CA TYR A 486 -75.46 24.62 13.38
C TYR A 486 -74.89 23.23 13.05
N SER A 487 -74.13 22.70 14.00
CA SER A 487 -73.59 21.34 14.13
C SER A 487 -72.25 21.03 13.42
N VAL A 488 -71.15 21.32 14.12
CA VAL A 488 -69.90 20.56 13.97
C VAL A 488 -69.90 19.49 15.06
N ILE A 489 -70.35 18.29 14.71
CA ILE A 489 -70.11 17.07 15.47
C ILE A 489 -68.70 16.60 15.11
N ILE A 490 -67.72 16.82 15.99
CA ILE A 490 -66.41 16.18 15.88
C ILE A 490 -66.57 14.74 16.36
N LEU A 491 -66.70 13.84 15.40
CA LEU A 491 -66.69 12.39 15.60
C LEU A 491 -65.24 11.92 15.78
N CYS A 492 -64.65 12.11 16.95
CA CYS A 492 -63.42 11.41 17.33
C CYS A 492 -63.78 9.96 17.70
N LYS A 493 -63.61 9.05 16.75
CA LYS A 493 -63.51 7.61 17.00
C LYS A 493 -62.19 7.32 17.73
N VAL A 494 -62.26 7.17 19.05
CA VAL A 494 -61.38 6.26 19.79
C VAL A 494 -62.25 5.54 20.80
N SER A 495 -62.38 4.23 20.65
CA SER A 495 -63.24 3.38 21.47
C SER A 495 -62.85 3.40 22.95
N PRO A 496 -63.82 3.22 23.88
CA PRO A 496 -63.64 3.42 25.30
C PRO A 496 -63.15 2.15 26.00
N LEU A 497 -62.11 2.27 26.82
CA LEU A 497 -61.83 1.31 27.89
C LEU A 497 -62.33 1.86 29.22
N THR A 498 -63.05 1.00 29.93
CA THR A 498 -63.33 1.00 31.37
C THR A 498 -64.31 2.03 31.93
N LYS A 499 -65.57 1.57 31.95
CA LYS A 499 -66.64 1.78 32.93
C LYS A 499 -66.16 2.30 34.31
N THR A 500 -66.60 3.49 34.69
CA THR A 500 -66.82 3.88 36.09
C THR A 500 -68.30 4.26 36.25
N PRO A 501 -69.00 3.76 37.29
CA PRO A 501 -70.40 4.12 37.52
C PRO A 501 -70.51 5.55 38.06
N PRO A 502 -71.60 6.28 37.76
CA PRO A 502 -71.82 7.61 38.32
C PRO A 502 -72.18 7.48 39.80
N ILE A 503 -71.36 8.04 40.68
CA ILE A 503 -71.72 8.20 42.10
C ILE A 503 -72.73 9.34 42.18
N ILE A 504 -73.97 8.96 42.39
CA ILE A 504 -75.07 9.81 42.81
C ILE A 504 -74.68 10.38 44.18
N PHE A 505 -74.57 11.71 44.29
CA PHE A 505 -74.37 12.38 45.57
C PHE A 505 -75.61 12.18 46.45
N SER A 506 -75.51 11.29 47.43
CA SER A 506 -76.40 11.26 48.58
C SER A 506 -75.87 12.21 49.66
N ASP A 507 -76.79 12.77 50.43
CA ASP A 507 -76.69 13.94 51.29
C ASP A 507 -75.85 13.74 52.58
N GLN A 508 -74.66 13.15 52.48
CA GLN A 508 -73.73 12.94 53.60
C GLN A 508 -72.54 13.91 53.52
N ARG A 509 -72.29 14.65 54.61
CA ARG A 509 -71.12 15.51 54.76
C ARG A 509 -69.85 14.64 54.77
N VAL A 510 -69.17 14.60 53.62
CA VAL A 510 -67.83 14.02 53.47
C VAL A 510 -66.84 14.95 54.20
N PRO A 511 -66.01 14.44 55.14
CA PRO A 511 -64.96 15.23 55.78
C PRO A 511 -64.02 15.82 54.73
N VAL A 512 -63.56 17.08 54.94
CA VAL A 512 -62.69 17.78 53.97
C VAL A 512 -61.40 16.99 53.68
N ASP A 513 -60.97 16.18 54.64
CA ASP A 513 -59.84 15.26 54.60
C ASP A 513 -59.99 14.18 53.51
N GLU A 514 -61.21 13.87 53.08
CA GLU A 514 -61.55 12.91 52.01
C GLU A 514 -61.75 13.56 50.63
N LEU A 515 -61.79 14.89 50.56
CA LEU A 515 -61.95 15.66 49.30
C LEU A 515 -60.61 16.01 48.62
N SER A 516 -59.48 15.68 49.25
CA SER A 516 -58.15 15.87 48.67
C SER A 516 -57.78 14.71 47.75
N ILE A 517 -57.94 14.91 46.44
CA ILE A 517 -57.51 14.02 45.35
C ILE A 517 -55.98 13.80 45.23
N TYR A 518 -55.15 14.44 46.07
CA TYR A 518 -53.70 14.55 45.86
C TYR A 518 -52.78 13.85 46.87
N ARG A 519 -53.23 12.85 47.65
CA ARG A 519 -52.33 12.18 48.62
C ARG A 519 -52.27 10.66 48.45
N LEU A 520 -51.11 10.17 48.00
CA LEU A 520 -50.76 8.74 47.94
C LEU A 520 -50.41 8.14 49.32
N ASP A 521 -50.23 8.99 50.35
CA ASP A 521 -49.78 8.60 51.70
C ASP A 521 -50.73 7.67 52.48
N ARG A 522 -52.02 7.63 52.15
CA ARG A 522 -53.02 6.79 52.84
C ARG A 522 -53.64 5.70 51.96
N VAL A 523 -52.97 5.36 50.86
CA VAL A 523 -53.49 4.36 49.92
C VAL A 523 -53.55 2.98 50.57
N ARG A 524 -52.65 2.65 51.50
CA ARG A 524 -52.59 1.33 52.18
C ARG A 524 -53.83 0.99 53.01
N ASP A 525 -54.50 1.98 53.58
CA ASP A 525 -55.65 1.78 54.49
C ASP A 525 -56.99 1.63 53.73
N ARG A 526 -56.97 1.74 52.40
CA ARG A 526 -58.17 1.61 51.55
C ARG A 526 -58.29 0.18 50.98
N PRO A 527 -59.51 -0.35 50.80
CA PRO A 527 -59.72 -1.63 50.12
C PRO A 527 -59.18 -1.54 48.68
N GLY A 528 -58.23 -2.41 48.32
CA GLY A 528 -57.48 -2.37 47.03
C GLY A 528 -56.14 -1.62 47.09
N GLY A 529 -55.86 -0.94 48.21
CA GLY A 529 -54.66 -0.14 48.46
C GLY A 529 -53.34 -0.90 48.46
N ALA A 530 -53.36 -2.15 48.90
CA ALA A 530 -52.18 -3.02 48.92
C ALA A 530 -51.58 -3.23 47.51
N GLY A 531 -52.44 -3.35 46.48
CA GLY A 531 -52.00 -3.49 45.09
C GLY A 531 -51.35 -2.22 44.54
N VAL A 532 -51.92 -1.06 44.87
CA VAL A 532 -51.38 0.24 44.45
C VAL A 532 -50.08 0.56 45.19
N SER A 533 -49.98 0.25 46.48
CA SER A 533 -48.71 0.39 47.22
C SER A 533 -47.62 -0.51 46.65
N ALA A 534 -47.93 -1.77 46.32
CA ALA A 534 -46.95 -2.67 45.71
C ALA A 534 -46.49 -2.18 44.32
N LEU A 535 -47.37 -1.50 43.58
CA LEU A 535 -47.05 -0.91 42.28
C LEU A 535 -46.19 0.36 42.41
N LEU A 536 -46.48 1.22 43.40
CA LEU A 536 -45.65 2.38 43.75
C LEU A 536 -44.25 1.96 44.22
N ASP A 537 -44.17 0.92 45.06
CA ASP A 537 -42.90 0.36 45.54
C ASP A 537 -42.08 -0.23 44.38
N LYS A 538 -42.73 -0.95 43.44
CA LYS A 538 -42.06 -1.50 42.25
C LYS A 538 -41.60 -0.45 41.26
N LEU A 539 -42.32 0.67 41.12
CA LEU A 539 -41.93 1.78 40.26
C LEU A 539 -40.96 2.76 40.96
N ALA A 540 -40.61 2.51 42.22
CA ALA A 540 -39.85 3.43 43.08
C ALA A 540 -40.42 4.87 43.05
N PHE A 541 -41.75 4.99 42.98
CA PHE A 541 -42.42 6.28 42.78
C PHE A 541 -42.45 7.08 44.09
N PRO A 542 -41.95 8.33 44.13
CA PRO A 542 -41.93 9.12 45.35
C PRO A 542 -43.34 9.48 45.82
N LEU A 543 -43.66 9.17 47.09
CA LEU A 543 -45.00 9.38 47.67
C LEU A 543 -45.45 10.85 47.72
N TYR A 544 -44.49 11.79 47.66
CA TYR A 544 -44.76 13.23 47.64
C TYR A 544 -45.16 13.77 46.25
N LYS A 545 -45.04 12.96 45.19
CA LYS A 545 -45.41 13.37 43.82
C LYS A 545 -46.90 13.13 43.56
N ALA A 546 -47.48 13.99 42.72
CA ALA A 546 -48.89 13.90 42.36
C ALA A 546 -49.17 12.60 41.57
N PRO A 547 -50.34 11.96 41.77
CA PRO A 547 -50.70 10.70 41.10
C PRO A 547 -50.76 10.82 39.57
N GLU A 548 -50.91 12.04 39.03
CA GLU A 548 -50.84 12.32 37.59
C GLU A 548 -49.44 12.13 36.98
N GLU A 549 -48.37 12.17 37.78
CA GLU A 549 -47.01 11.86 37.33
C GLU A 549 -46.71 10.35 37.29
N LEU A 550 -47.63 9.51 37.78
CA LEU A 550 -47.44 8.06 37.82
C LEU A 550 -47.46 7.42 36.43
N LEU A 551 -48.37 7.86 35.56
CA LEU A 551 -48.47 7.35 34.19
C LEU A 551 -47.26 7.76 33.34
N PRO A 552 -46.82 9.04 33.33
CA PRO A 552 -45.55 9.43 32.70
C PRO A 552 -44.36 8.62 33.21
N LYS A 553 -44.25 8.41 34.54
CA LYS A 553 -43.13 7.67 35.11
C LYS A 553 -43.17 6.18 34.75
N ALA A 554 -44.36 5.58 34.69
CA ALA A 554 -44.53 4.20 34.24
C ALA A 554 -44.16 4.06 32.75
N ILE A 555 -44.51 5.03 31.90
CA ILE A 555 -44.13 5.05 30.48
C ILE A 555 -42.60 5.16 30.33
N GLU A 556 -41.96 6.03 31.10
CA GLU A 556 -40.50 6.19 31.12
C GLU A 556 -39.81 4.86 31.49
N VAL A 557 -40.25 4.20 32.57
CA VAL A 557 -39.69 2.91 32.99
C VAL A 557 -39.96 1.81 31.95
N THR A 558 -41.13 1.78 31.30
CA THR A 558 -41.37 0.81 30.22
C THR A 558 -40.47 1.07 29.02
N GLN A 559 -40.19 2.33 28.71
CA GLN A 559 -39.29 2.69 27.61
C GLN A 559 -37.84 2.30 27.93
N ASP A 560 -37.39 2.52 29.17
CA ASP A 560 -36.07 2.05 29.64
C ASP A 560 -35.96 0.51 29.60
N ILE A 561 -37.03 -0.21 29.93
CA ILE A 561 -37.08 -1.68 29.83
C ILE A 561 -37.00 -2.13 28.37
N GLU A 562 -37.71 -1.47 27.46
CA GLU A 562 -37.66 -1.77 26.03
C GLU A 562 -36.27 -1.47 25.44
N ASP A 563 -35.66 -0.35 25.81
CA ASP A 563 -34.32 0.05 25.37
C ASP A 563 -33.24 -0.90 25.89
N THR A 564 -33.32 -1.30 27.16
CA THR A 564 -32.40 -2.29 27.74
C THR A 564 -32.61 -3.67 27.13
N ALA A 565 -33.85 -4.10 26.87
CA ALA A 565 -34.14 -5.35 26.18
C ALA A 565 -33.61 -5.35 24.74
N ALA A 566 -33.74 -4.23 24.02
CA ALA A 566 -33.18 -4.06 22.68
C ALA A 566 -31.64 -4.11 22.69
N LEU A 567 -31.01 -3.49 23.68
CA LEU A 567 -29.56 -3.52 23.87
C LEU A 567 -29.07 -4.95 24.17
N VAL A 568 -29.77 -5.68 25.04
CA VAL A 568 -29.46 -7.08 25.36
C VAL A 568 -29.65 -7.98 24.14
N GLN A 569 -30.74 -7.82 23.37
CA GLN A 569 -30.93 -8.58 22.13
C GLN A 569 -29.85 -8.27 21.09
N ARG A 570 -29.42 -7.01 20.98
CA ARG A 570 -28.33 -6.61 20.09
C ARG A 570 -27.01 -7.25 20.53
N LYS A 571 -26.67 -7.20 21.82
CA LYS A 571 -25.46 -7.85 22.35
C LYS A 571 -25.50 -9.37 22.23
N GLN A 572 -26.67 -9.99 22.41
CA GLN A 572 -26.84 -11.43 22.17
C GLN A 572 -26.66 -11.77 20.69
N ARG A 573 -27.13 -10.92 19.77
CA ARG A 573 -26.88 -11.08 18.33
C ARG A 573 -25.40 -10.93 17.99
N ASP A 574 -24.74 -9.89 18.52
CA ASP A 574 -23.30 -9.67 18.34
C ASP A 574 -22.48 -10.86 18.88
N LEU A 575 -22.85 -11.41 20.04
CA LEU A 575 -22.21 -12.59 20.61
C LEU A 575 -22.44 -13.86 19.78
N ASN A 576 -23.66 -14.04 19.24
CA ASN A 576 -23.97 -15.16 18.36
C ASN A 576 -23.27 -15.03 16.98
N GLU A 577 -23.01 -13.81 16.52
CA GLU A 577 -22.24 -13.55 15.28
C GLU A 577 -20.73 -13.77 15.47
N VAL A 578 -20.20 -13.48 16.66
CA VAL A 578 -18.77 -13.60 16.99
C VAL A 578 -18.39 -15.02 17.47
N GLY A 579 -19.33 -15.76 18.08
CA GLY A 579 -19.02 -16.97 18.86
C GLY A 579 -18.84 -18.30 18.12
N GLY A 580 -19.06 -18.39 16.80
CA GLY A 580 -18.85 -19.68 16.11
C GLY A 580 -18.88 -19.65 14.58
N ALA A 581 -19.69 -18.76 13.99
CA ALA A 581 -19.91 -18.82 12.54
C ALA A 581 -18.78 -18.19 11.70
N THR A 582 -17.88 -17.40 12.28
CA THR A 582 -16.77 -16.74 11.57
C THR A 582 -15.54 -17.64 11.48
N ALA A 583 -15.22 -18.38 12.54
CA ALA A 583 -14.12 -19.35 12.54
C ALA A 583 -14.43 -20.52 11.60
N ASP A 584 -15.62 -21.13 11.70
CA ASP A 584 -15.98 -22.26 10.83
C ASP A 584 -16.17 -21.84 9.37
N ARG A 585 -16.71 -20.64 9.09
CA ARG A 585 -16.76 -20.13 7.71
C ARG A 585 -15.36 -19.81 7.16
N ALA A 586 -14.47 -19.25 7.97
CA ALA A 586 -13.09 -19.01 7.55
C ALA A 586 -12.35 -20.32 7.29
N VAL A 587 -12.50 -21.31 8.16
CA VAL A 587 -11.90 -22.65 8.00
C VAL A 587 -12.47 -23.36 6.78
N ASN A 588 -13.79 -23.32 6.56
CA ASN A 588 -14.42 -23.92 5.37
C ASN A 588 -14.01 -23.20 4.08
N HIS A 589 -13.88 -21.87 4.10
CA HIS A 589 -13.40 -21.10 2.94
C HIS A 589 -11.92 -21.39 2.65
N LEU A 590 -11.07 -21.47 3.67
CA LEU A 590 -9.67 -21.84 3.52
C LEU A 590 -9.50 -23.28 3.01
N ASN A 591 -10.32 -24.21 3.48
CA ASN A 591 -10.33 -25.59 2.98
C ASN A 591 -10.82 -25.66 1.52
N SER A 592 -11.85 -24.88 1.15
CA SER A 592 -12.30 -24.78 -0.24
C SER A 592 -11.22 -24.20 -1.14
N LEU A 593 -10.54 -23.14 -0.69
CA LEU A 593 -9.46 -22.50 -1.45
C LEU A 593 -8.27 -23.44 -1.62
N ARG A 594 -7.91 -24.17 -0.55
CA ARG A 594 -6.85 -25.18 -0.60
C ARG A 594 -7.16 -26.27 -1.63
N ASN A 595 -8.40 -26.76 -1.66
CA ASN A 595 -8.81 -27.79 -2.62
C ASN A 595 -8.77 -27.26 -4.06
N GLU A 596 -9.23 -26.04 -4.28
CA GLU A 596 -9.19 -25.40 -5.61
C GLU A 596 -7.75 -25.21 -6.10
N VAL A 597 -6.85 -24.68 -5.25
CA VAL A 597 -5.43 -24.51 -5.57
C VAL A 597 -4.79 -25.86 -5.89
N THR A 598 -5.03 -26.90 -5.08
CA THR A 598 -4.49 -28.23 -5.38
C THR A 598 -5.05 -28.85 -6.65
N HIS A 599 -6.28 -28.51 -7.03
CA HIS A 599 -6.87 -28.97 -8.29
C HIS A 599 -6.22 -28.25 -9.48
N GLN A 600 -6.05 -26.93 -9.40
CA GLN A 600 -5.39 -26.16 -10.45
C GLN A 600 -3.91 -26.51 -10.60
N ASP A 601 -3.20 -26.76 -9.49
CA ASP A 601 -1.81 -27.22 -9.52
C ASP A 601 -1.69 -28.58 -10.22
N ARG A 602 -2.63 -29.50 -9.99
CA ARG A 602 -2.66 -30.79 -10.70
C ARG A 602 -2.94 -30.62 -12.18
N VAL A 603 -3.92 -29.79 -12.55
CA VAL A 603 -4.23 -29.52 -13.96
C VAL A 603 -3.06 -28.85 -14.67
N ALA A 604 -2.39 -27.89 -14.03
CA ALA A 604 -1.21 -27.23 -14.57
C ALA A 604 -0.04 -28.20 -14.71
N LEU A 605 0.18 -29.09 -13.73
CA LEU A 605 1.18 -30.15 -13.82
C LEU A 605 0.87 -31.10 -14.98
N ASP A 606 -0.37 -31.58 -15.12
CA ASP A 606 -0.77 -32.49 -16.19
C ASP A 606 -0.62 -31.85 -17.58
N GLN A 607 -0.72 -30.53 -17.70
CA GLN A 607 -0.50 -29.81 -18.95
C GLN A 607 0.98 -29.51 -19.25
N LEU A 608 1.76 -29.16 -18.23
CA LEU A 608 3.15 -28.73 -18.38
C LEU A 608 4.13 -29.90 -18.47
N LEU A 609 3.89 -30.98 -17.73
CA LEU A 609 4.78 -32.13 -17.65
C LEU A 609 4.97 -32.83 -19.02
N PRO A 610 3.92 -33.03 -19.85
CA PRO A 610 4.10 -33.55 -21.21
C PRO A 610 4.90 -32.62 -22.12
N ARG A 611 4.69 -31.29 -22.00
CA ARG A 611 5.40 -30.29 -22.82
C ARG A 611 6.89 -30.21 -22.46
N VAL A 612 7.21 -30.26 -21.16
CA VAL A 612 8.60 -30.33 -20.70
C VAL A 612 9.25 -31.63 -21.18
N ASN A 613 8.56 -32.77 -21.06
CA ASN A 613 9.07 -34.05 -21.57
C ASN A 613 9.30 -34.03 -23.09
N GLU A 614 8.40 -33.42 -23.86
CA GLU A 614 8.56 -33.27 -25.31
C GLU A 614 9.76 -32.38 -25.65
N SER A 615 9.93 -31.26 -24.93
CA SER A 615 11.07 -30.35 -25.12
C SER A 615 12.39 -31.02 -24.73
N LEU A 616 12.41 -31.81 -23.65
CA LEU A 616 13.55 -32.60 -23.23
C LEU A 616 13.90 -33.66 -24.27
N ALA A 617 12.89 -34.37 -24.81
CA ALA A 617 13.11 -35.33 -25.88
C ALA A 617 13.67 -34.67 -27.16
N LYS A 618 13.22 -33.46 -27.52
CA LYS A 618 13.78 -32.69 -28.63
C LYS A 618 15.22 -32.26 -28.37
N ALA A 619 15.53 -31.78 -27.18
CA ALA A 619 16.89 -31.40 -26.79
C ALA A 619 17.83 -32.62 -26.79
N THR A 620 17.40 -33.76 -26.27
CA THR A 620 18.18 -35.01 -26.29
C THR A 620 18.44 -35.50 -27.72
N ARG A 621 17.46 -35.39 -28.63
CA ARG A 621 17.70 -35.71 -30.06
C ARG A 621 18.71 -34.75 -30.70
N ALA A 622 18.56 -33.45 -30.48
CA ALA A 622 19.50 -32.47 -31.02
C ALA A 622 20.94 -32.71 -30.50
N LEU A 623 21.09 -33.05 -29.21
CA LEU A 623 22.38 -33.43 -28.65
C LEU A 623 22.93 -34.72 -29.28
N SER A 624 22.08 -35.73 -29.50
CA SER A 624 22.47 -36.95 -30.21
C SER A 624 22.93 -36.64 -31.64
N ASP A 625 22.26 -35.74 -32.35
CA ASP A 625 22.64 -35.34 -33.71
C ASP A 625 23.96 -34.55 -33.71
N CYS A 626 24.20 -33.70 -32.70
CA CYS A 626 25.48 -33.02 -32.49
C CYS A 626 26.61 -34.02 -32.18
N ILE A 627 26.34 -35.08 -31.42
CA ILE A 627 27.31 -36.14 -31.15
C ILE A 627 27.60 -36.92 -32.44
N ASN A 628 26.57 -37.31 -33.19
CA ASN A 628 26.73 -38.03 -34.46
C ASN A 628 27.51 -37.21 -35.51
N THR A 629 27.25 -35.89 -35.60
CA THR A 629 28.00 -35.00 -36.49
C THR A 629 29.43 -34.80 -36.03
N LYS A 630 29.68 -34.69 -34.72
CA LYS A 630 31.04 -34.68 -34.15
C LYS A 630 31.79 -35.98 -34.47
N ASP A 631 31.16 -37.13 -34.30
CA ASP A 631 31.77 -38.43 -34.57
C ASP A 631 32.04 -38.62 -36.07
N SER A 632 31.13 -38.14 -36.91
CA SER A 632 31.35 -38.09 -38.37
C SER A 632 32.52 -37.18 -38.75
N ALA A 633 32.63 -36.00 -38.11
CA ALA A 633 33.74 -35.07 -38.32
C ALA A 633 35.08 -35.59 -37.80
N ASN A 634 35.08 -36.42 -36.76
CA ASN A 634 36.29 -37.08 -36.25
C ASN A 634 36.71 -38.30 -37.08
N SER A 635 35.78 -38.89 -37.85
CA SER A 635 36.05 -40.02 -38.75
C SER A 635 36.59 -39.59 -40.13
N TRP A 636 36.35 -38.33 -40.49
CA TRP A 636 36.97 -37.62 -41.62
C TRP A 636 38.34 -37.10 -41.22
#